data_AF-A0A962QE60-F1
#
_entry.id   AF-A0A962QE60-F1
#
_cell.length_a   1.000
_cell.length_b   1.000
_cell.length_c   1.000
_cell.angle_alpha   90.00
_cell.angle_beta   90.00
_cell.angle_gamma   90.00
#
_symmetry.space_group_name_H-M   'P 1'
#
loop_
_entity.id
_entity.type
_entity.pdbx_description
1 polymer ?
#
loop_
_entity_poly.entity_id
_entity_poly.type
_entity_poly.pdbx_seq_one_letter_code
_entity_poly.pdbx_strand_id
1 'polypeptide(L)'
;MTIKKVTGQRILRFAAIADTHLGPVDGVSPSPWLTNRHASSRLRYAVQCINRIGVDFTIHLGDIVHPLPHQDGYNPAAQRFKDAVQEL
;
A
#
# COMPACT_ATOMS: atom_id res chain seq x y z
N MET A 1 -2.25 17.63 26.04
CA MET A 1 -2.84 17.99 24.73
C MET A 1 -4.25 17.42 24.70
N THR A 2 -5.28 18.25 24.85
CA THR A 2 -6.67 17.78 24.95
C THR A 2 -7.22 17.62 23.53
N ILE A 3 -7.46 16.38 23.10
CA ILE A 3 -8.08 16.13 21.80
C ILE A 3 -9.52 16.66 21.86
N LYS A 4 -9.80 17.69 21.08
CA LYS A 4 -11.13 18.30 20.98
C LYS A 4 -12.08 17.26 20.40
N LYS A 5 -13.14 16.91 21.14
CA LYS A 5 -14.15 15.94 20.68
C LYS A 5 -14.88 16.53 19.48
N VAL A 6 -14.78 15.87 18.33
CA VAL A 6 -15.51 16.27 17.11
C VAL A 6 -17.00 15.96 17.30
N THR A 7 -17.86 16.95 17.06
CA THR A 7 -19.32 16.85 17.30
C THR A 7 -20.16 16.81 16.03
N GLY A 8 -19.55 17.04 14.85
CA GLY A 8 -20.24 16.95 13.57
C GLY A 8 -20.56 15.51 13.14
N GLN A 9 -21.50 15.35 12.22
CA GLN A 9 -21.79 14.06 11.60
C GLN A 9 -20.57 13.58 10.81
N ARG A 10 -20.14 12.32 11.04
CA ARG A 10 -19.08 11.69 10.23
C ARG A 10 -19.60 11.45 8.81
N ILE A 11 -19.04 12.17 7.85
CA ILE A 11 -19.40 12.03 6.42
C ILE A 11 -18.71 10.81 5.81
N LEU A 12 -17.41 10.68 6.03
CA LEU A 12 -16.60 9.57 5.52
C LEU A 12 -15.39 9.32 6.42
N ARG A 13 -14.75 8.17 6.24
CA ARG A 13 -13.49 7.76 6.83
C ARG A 13 -12.66 7.12 5.73
N PHE A 14 -11.44 7.60 5.53
CA PHE A 14 -10.53 7.04 4.53
C PHE A 14 -9.19 6.66 5.17
N ALA A 15 -8.46 5.76 4.50
CA ALA A 15 -7.07 5.46 4.83
C ALA A 15 -6.13 6.13 3.82
N ALA A 16 -4.92 6.49 4.27
CA ALA A 16 -3.83 6.90 3.40
C ALA A 16 -2.67 5.91 3.55
N ILE A 17 -2.10 5.47 2.43
CA ILE A 17 -0.96 4.56 2.37
C ILE A 17 0.02 5.04 1.29
N ALA A 18 1.31 4.75 1.45
CA ALA A 18 2.36 5.19 0.53
C ALA A 18 3.54 4.20 0.55
N ASP A 19 4.46 4.36 -0.41
CA ASP A 19 5.80 3.73 -0.39
C ASP A 19 5.75 2.20 -0.25
N THR A 20 4.77 1.56 -0.90
CA THR A 20 4.64 0.10 -0.85
C THR A 20 5.77 -0.58 -1.61
N HIS A 21 6.32 0.08 -2.64
CA HIS A 21 7.46 -0.38 -3.46
C HIS A 21 7.37 -1.86 -3.84
N LEU A 22 6.20 -2.32 -4.26
CA LEU A 22 6.01 -3.73 -4.58
C LEU A 22 6.87 -4.11 -5.79
N GLY A 23 7.65 -5.18 -5.63
CA GLY A 23 8.50 -5.76 -6.66
C GLY A 23 7.78 -6.75 -7.57
N PRO A 24 8.36 -7.10 -8.74
CA PRO A 24 7.82 -8.12 -9.63
C PRO A 24 8.00 -9.53 -9.08
N VAL A 25 8.96 -9.78 -8.17
CA VAL A 25 9.23 -11.09 -7.55
C VAL A 25 9.27 -10.96 -6.02
N ASP A 26 8.63 -11.89 -5.30
CA ASP A 26 8.64 -11.91 -3.84
C ASP A 26 10.04 -12.16 -3.29
N GLY A 27 10.41 -11.46 -2.21
CA GLY A 27 11.72 -11.59 -1.57
C GLY A 27 12.89 -10.99 -2.36
N VAL A 28 12.65 -10.50 -3.57
CA VAL A 28 13.68 -9.89 -4.45
C VAL A 28 13.49 -8.39 -4.48
N SER A 29 14.57 -7.66 -4.24
CA SER A 29 14.59 -6.20 -4.29
C SER A 29 15.97 -5.71 -4.72
N PRO A 30 16.06 -4.72 -5.63
CA PRO A 30 17.32 -4.08 -6.00
C PRO A 30 17.79 -3.05 -4.96
N SER A 31 16.90 -2.63 -4.04
CA SER A 31 17.28 -1.80 -2.91
C SER A 31 18.27 -2.54 -1.99
N PRO A 32 19.31 -1.85 -1.49
CA PRO A 32 20.29 -2.46 -0.57
C PRO A 32 19.69 -2.84 0.79
N TRP A 33 18.50 -2.33 1.11
CA TRP A 33 17.85 -2.56 2.39
C TRP A 33 17.07 -3.87 2.40
N LEU A 34 17.44 -4.77 3.32
CA LEU A 34 16.80 -6.09 3.48
C LEU A 34 15.27 -5.99 3.69
N THR A 35 14.81 -4.90 4.30
CA THR A 35 13.39 -4.63 4.54
C THR A 35 12.54 -4.58 3.26
N ASN A 36 13.14 -4.23 2.12
CA ASN A 36 12.41 -4.17 0.85
C ASN A 36 12.09 -5.56 0.28
N ARG A 37 12.79 -6.61 0.73
CA ARG A 37 12.42 -8.00 0.42
C ARG A 37 11.04 -8.37 0.98
N HIS A 38 10.60 -7.65 2.01
CA HIS A 38 9.30 -7.83 2.66
C HIS A 38 8.19 -6.91 2.10
N ALA A 39 8.40 -6.25 0.95
CA ALA A 39 7.41 -5.32 0.39
C ALA A 39 6.03 -5.97 0.18
N SER A 40 5.99 -7.19 -0.37
CA SER A 40 4.76 -7.96 -0.60
C SER A 40 4.04 -8.33 0.69
N SER A 41 4.74 -8.91 1.66
CA SER A 41 4.14 -9.26 2.95
C SER A 41 3.66 -8.02 3.71
N ARG A 42 4.41 -6.92 3.63
CA ARG A 42 4.03 -5.64 4.25
C ARG A 42 2.78 -5.05 3.61
N LEU A 43 2.69 -5.06 2.28
CA LEU A 43 1.50 -4.60 1.55
C LEU A 43 0.26 -5.40 1.96
N ARG A 44 0.34 -6.74 1.95
CA ARG A 44 -0.79 -7.60 2.36
C ARG A 44 -1.22 -7.32 3.80
N TYR A 45 -0.26 -7.17 4.72
CA TYR A 45 -0.55 -6.84 6.10
C TYR A 45 -1.22 -5.46 6.25
N ALA A 46 -0.75 -4.45 5.50
CA ALA A 46 -1.34 -3.11 5.50
C ALA A 46 -2.77 -3.12 4.96
N VAL A 47 -3.02 -3.82 3.85
CA VAL A 47 -4.36 -4.06 3.26
C VAL A 47 -5.30 -4.68 4.30
N GLN A 48 -4.87 -5.74 4.98
CA GLN A 48 -5.66 -6.38 6.03
C GLN A 48 -5.96 -5.43 7.21
N CYS A 49 -4.99 -4.61 7.61
CA CYS A 49 -5.21 -3.59 8.65
C CYS A 49 -6.24 -2.55 8.22
N ILE A 50 -6.14 -2.06 6.98
CA ILE A 50 -7.07 -1.07 6.42
C ILE A 50 -8.49 -1.63 6.36
N ASN A 51 -8.66 -2.88 5.89
CA ASN A 51 -9.96 -3.54 5.84
C ASN A 51 -10.61 -3.69 7.22
N ARG A 52 -9.81 -4.01 8.24
CA ARG A 52 -10.30 -4.10 9.63
C ARG A 52 -10.73 -2.75 10.20
N ILE A 53 -10.15 -1.64 9.74
CA ILE A 53 -10.59 -0.32 10.15
C ILE A 53 -12.03 -0.09 9.66
N GLY A 54 -12.37 -0.50 8.44
CA GLY A 54 -13.68 -0.31 7.81
C GLY A 54 -13.85 1.06 7.15
N VAL A 55 -12.83 1.48 6.40
CA VAL A 55 -12.83 2.77 5.69
C VAL A 55 -13.76 2.73 4.46
N ASP A 56 -14.24 3.89 4.02
CA ASP A 56 -15.09 4.03 2.84
C ASP A 56 -14.25 3.93 1.55
N PHE A 57 -12.99 4.38 1.59
CA PHE A 57 -12.00 4.22 0.53
C PHE A 57 -10.58 4.42 1.06
N THR A 58 -9.59 4.09 0.23
CA THR A 58 -8.17 4.28 0.51
C THR A 58 -7.53 5.14 -0.57
N ILE A 59 -6.68 6.08 -0.16
CA ILE A 59 -5.85 6.88 -1.07
C ILE A 59 -4.42 6.35 -0.99
N HIS A 60 -3.85 5.96 -2.13
CA HIS A 60 -2.43 5.66 -2.24
C HIS A 60 -1.67 6.92 -2.68
N LEU A 61 -0.64 7.34 -1.94
CA LEU A 61 0.01 8.65 -2.13
C LEU A 61 1.17 8.65 -3.13
N GLY A 62 1.74 7.49 -3.45
CA GLY A 62 2.84 7.37 -4.41
C GLY A 62 3.70 6.15 -4.15
N ASP A 63 4.73 5.94 -4.96
CA ASP A 63 5.73 4.88 -4.80
C ASP A 63 5.12 3.48 -4.58
N ILE A 64 4.15 3.19 -5.44
CA ILE A 64 3.35 1.97 -5.41
C ILE A 64 4.21 0.73 -5.70
N VAL A 65 4.93 0.78 -6.81
CA VAL A 65 5.72 -0.34 -7.33
C VAL A 65 7.16 0.07 -7.60
N HIS A 66 8.04 -0.92 -7.63
CA HIS A 66 9.39 -0.80 -8.15
C HIS A 66 9.66 -2.03 -9.02
N PRO A 67 10.04 -1.88 -10.30
CA PRO A 67 10.76 -0.75 -10.89
C PRO A 67 9.85 0.31 -11.57
N LEU A 68 10.46 1.35 -12.17
CA LEU A 68 9.78 2.46 -12.84
C LEU A 68 9.09 2.05 -14.17
N PRO A 69 8.10 2.82 -14.68
CA PRO A 69 7.34 2.45 -15.87
C PRO A 69 8.12 2.08 -17.14
N HIS A 70 9.32 2.64 -17.32
CA HIS A 70 10.18 2.38 -18.48
C HIS A 70 11.14 1.20 -18.29
N GLN A 71 11.14 0.55 -17.12
CA GLN A 71 12.06 -0.53 -16.77
C GLN A 71 11.37 -1.89 -16.86
N ASP A 72 12.15 -2.90 -17.23
CA ASP A 72 11.68 -4.29 -17.24
C ASP A 72 11.16 -4.70 -15.86
N GLY A 73 10.02 -5.39 -15.85
CA GLY A 73 9.37 -5.82 -14.60
C GLY A 73 8.35 -4.83 -14.03
N TYR A 74 8.17 -3.64 -14.60
CA TYR A 74 7.11 -2.72 -14.17
C TYR A 74 5.71 -3.35 -14.31
N ASN A 75 5.36 -3.84 -15.51
CA ASN A 75 4.04 -4.42 -15.78
C ASN A 75 3.67 -5.56 -14.81
N PRO A 76 4.53 -6.58 -14.57
CA PRO A 76 4.21 -7.60 -13.59
C PRO A 76 4.12 -7.04 -12.16
N ALA A 77 4.96 -6.08 -11.75
CA ALA A 77 4.85 -5.45 -10.43
C ALA A 77 3.51 -4.70 -10.27
N ALA A 78 3.09 -3.95 -11.29
CA ALA A 78 1.82 -3.23 -11.32
C ALA A 78 0.61 -4.18 -11.28
N GLN A 79 0.66 -5.28 -12.03
CA GLN A 79 -0.40 -6.29 -11.98
C GLN A 79 -0.49 -6.92 -10.59
N ARG A 80 0.64 -7.31 -10.02
CA ARG A 80 0.69 -7.86 -8.66
C ARG A 80 0.16 -6.90 -7.60
N PHE A 81 0.40 -5.59 -7.76
CA PHE A 81 -0.17 -4.60 -6.86
C PHE A 81 -1.69 -4.58 -6.97
N LYS A 82 -2.23 -4.56 -8.20
CA LYS A 82 -3.68 -4.64 -8.43
C LYS A 82 -4.28 -5.88 -7.79
N ASP A 83 -3.65 -7.03 -7.97
CA ASP A 83 -4.12 -8.30 -7.38
C ASP A 83 -4.11 -8.23 -5.85
N ALA A 84 -3.07 -7.66 -5.24
CA ALA A 84 -2.94 -7.54 -3.79
C ALA A 84 -3.97 -6.57 -3.16
N VAL A 85 -4.43 -5.57 -3.91
CA VAL A 85 -5.42 -4.59 -3.44
C VAL A 85 -6.85 -4.90 -3.88
N GLN A 86 -7.08 -5.90 -4.73
CA GLN A 86 -8.43 -6.41 -5.02
C GLN A 86 -9.08 -7.07 -3.80
N GLU A 87 -8.30 -7.41 -2.78
CA GLU A 87 -8.80 -7.87 -1.48
C GLU A 87 -9.28 -6.72 -0.57
N LEU A 88 -9.18 -5.44 -1.00
CA LEU A 88 -9.75 -4.28 -0.30
C LEU A 88 -11.27 -4.18 -0.49
#